data_AF-A0A0D1XVM2-F1
#
_entry.id   AF-A0A0D1XVM2-F1
#
_cell.length_a   1.000
_cell.length_b   1.000
_cell.length_c   1.000
_cell.angle_alpha   90.00
_cell.angle_beta   90.00
_cell.angle_gamma   90.00
#
_symmetry.space_group_name_H-M   'P 1'
#
loop_
_entity.id
_entity.type
_entity.pdbx_description
1 polymer ?
#
loop_
_entity_poly.entity_id
_entity_poly.type
_entity_poly.pdbx_seq_one_letter_code
_entity_poly.pdbx_strand_id
1 'polypeptide(L)' 'MNEQLYRLKEKACWHQSKADDYANSELEFAQAAAKQHMEFAQECWNQYGQLLAKQETAEAWNPKEITLLKGVVLK' A
#
# COMPACT_ATOMS: atom_id res chain seq x y z
N MET A 1 3.94 11.37 5.64
CA MET A 1 4.00 10.01 5.05
C MET A 1 3.20 9.00 5.88
N ASN A 2 3.52 8.83 7.17
CA ASN A 2 2.85 7.86 8.06
C ASN A 2 1.31 8.02 8.14
N GLU A 3 0.80 9.25 8.24
CA GLU A 3 -0.65 9.48 8.28
C GLU A 3 -1.34 9.09 6.96
N GLN A 4 -0.66 9.28 5.83
CA GLN A 4 -1.17 8.89 4.52
C GLN A 4 -1.16 7.36 4.34
N LEU A 5 -0.11 6.68 4.82
CA LEU A 5 -0.07 5.22 4.89
C LEU A 5 -1.20 4.67 5.76
N TYR A 6 -1.44 5.27 6.93
CA TYR A 6 -2.52 4.87 7.82
C TYR A 6 -3.89 5.01 7.14
N ARG A 7 -4.17 6.16 6.51
CA ARG A 7 -5.43 6.39 5.76
C ARG A 7 -5.62 5.41 4.61
N LEU A 8 -4.57 5.12 3.84
CA LEU A 8 -4.64 4.15 2.73
C LEU A 8 -4.97 2.74 3.24
N LYS A 9 -4.32 2.33 4.34
CA LYS A 9 -4.59 1.05 5.00
C LYS A 9 -6.03 0.96 5.51
N GLU A 10 -6.51 1.97 6.24
CA GLU A 10 -7.89 2.01 6.73
C GLU A 10 -8.90 1.93 5.59
N LYS A 11 -8.67 2.70 4.50
CA LYS A 11 -9.54 2.67 3.33
C LYS A 11 -9.55 1.31 2.64
N ALA A 12 -8.39 0.67 2.51
CA ALA A 12 -8.30 -0.68 1.94
C ALA A 12 -9.08 -1.69 2.79
N CYS A 13 -8.89 -1.67 4.11
CA CYS A 13 -9.63 -2.53 5.05
C CYS A 13 -11.14 -2.28 5.01
N TRP A 14 -11.57 -1.02 4.94
CA TRP A 14 -12.98 -0.67 4.83
C TRP A 14 -13.61 -1.25 3.55
N HIS A 15 -12.93 -1.13 2.41
CA HIS A 15 -13.39 -1.70 1.15
C HIS A 15 -13.45 -3.23 1.20
N GLN A 16 -12.48 -3.90 1.82
CA GLN A 16 -12.53 -5.36 2.01
C GLN A 16 -13.73 -5.78 2.86
N SER A 17 -13.94 -5.10 4.00
CA SER A 17 -15.10 -5.36 4.85
C SER A 17 -16.42 -5.14 4.12
N LYS A 18 -16.53 -4.10 3.29
CA LYS A 18 -17.73 -3.86 2.47
C LYS A 18 -17.91 -4.91 1.39
N ALA A 19 -16.83 -5.37 0.77
CA ALA A 19 -16.89 -6.46 -0.19
C ALA A 19 -17.44 -7.73 0.45
N ASP A 20 -17.00 -8.06 1.67
CA ASP A 20 -17.51 -9.21 2.42
C ASP A 20 -19.00 -9.05 2.78
N ASP A 21 -19.42 -7.85 3.21
CA ASP A 21 -20.84 -7.55 3.47
C ASP A 21 -21.70 -7.80 2.22
N TYR A 22 -21.26 -7.30 1.06
CA TYR A 22 -21.98 -7.47 -0.20
C TYR A 22 -21.90 -8.88 -0.74
N ALA A 23 -20.80 -9.60 -0.57
CA ALA A 23 -20.67 -10.98 -1.03
C ALA A 23 -21.72 -11.92 -0.39
N ASN A 24 -22.15 -11.59 0.83
CA ASN A 24 -23.17 -12.32 1.59
C ASN A 24 -24.57 -11.69 1.52
N SER A 25 -24.76 -10.66 0.68
CA SER A 25 -26.04 -9.96 0.56
C SER A 25 -26.92 -10.58 -0.53
N GLU A 26 -28.23 -10.61 -0.29
CA GLU A 26 -29.24 -11.09 -1.25
C GLU A 26 -29.68 -10.01 -2.27
N LEU A 27 -29.06 -8.82 -2.24
CA LEU A 27 -29.38 -7.75 -3.18
C LEU A 27 -29.02 -8.16 -4.61
N GLU A 28 -29.85 -7.75 -5.58
CA GLU A 28 -29.72 -8.11 -7.00
C GLU A 28 -28.35 -7.77 -7.60
N PHE A 29 -27.71 -6.69 -7.12
CA PHE A 29 -26.40 -6.22 -7.58
C PHE A 29 -25.27 -6.43 -6.58
N ALA A 30 -25.50 -7.24 -5.55
CA ALA A 30 -24.56 -7.47 -4.44
C ALA A 30 -23.20 -7.97 -4.93
N GLN A 31 -23.18 -8.95 -5.84
CA GLN A 31 -21.93 -9.53 -6.37
C GLN A 31 -21.11 -8.51 -7.16
N ALA A 32 -21.76 -7.63 -7.93
CA ALA A 32 -21.08 -6.57 -8.67
C ALA A 32 -20.47 -5.52 -7.71
N ALA A 33 -21.23 -5.12 -6.68
CA ALA A 33 -20.74 -4.22 -5.64
C ALA A 33 -19.56 -4.81 -4.86
N ALA A 34 -19.62 -6.09 -4.50
CA ALA A 34 -18.52 -6.80 -3.84
C ALA A 34 -17.25 -6.78 -4.68
N LYS A 35 -17.35 -7.10 -5.98
CA LYS A 35 -16.22 -7.05 -6.91
C LYS A 35 -15.63 -5.65 -7.01
N GLN A 36 -16.46 -4.63 -7.16
CA GLN A 36 -16.02 -3.24 -7.25
C GLN A 36 -15.27 -2.79 -5.98
N HIS A 37 -15.76 -3.19 -4.80
CA HIS A 37 -15.07 -2.92 -3.54
C HIS A 37 -13.72 -3.63 -3.43
N MET A 38 -13.61 -4.88 -3.90
CA MET A 38 -12.33 -5.58 -3.96
C MET A 38 -11.33 -4.90 -4.89
N GLU A 39 -11.78 -4.39 -6.04
CA GLU A 39 -10.92 -3.62 -6.96
C GLU A 39 -10.39 -2.34 -6.29
N PHE A 40 -11.24 -1.60 -5.58
CA PHE A 40 -10.81 -0.41 -4.84
C PHE A 40 -9.89 -0.74 -3.65
N ALA A 41 -10.13 -1.84 -2.94
CA ALA A 41 -9.23 -2.31 -1.90
C ALA A 41 -7.83 -2.61 -2.47
N GLN A 42 -7.77 -3.31 -3.59
CA GLN A 42 -6.52 -3.63 -4.27
C GLN A 42 -5.78 -2.37 -4.71
N GLU A 43 -6.48 -1.38 -5.25
CA GLU A 43 -5.88 -0.10 -5.62
C GLU A 43 -5.27 0.61 -4.41
N CYS A 44 -5.99 0.66 -3.28
CA CYS A 44 -5.50 1.25 -2.04
C CYS A 44 -4.26 0.53 -1.51
N TRP A 45 -4.24 -0.81 -1.57
CA TRP A 45 -3.07 -1.61 -1.17
C TRP A 45 -1.86 -1.38 -2.08
N ASN A 46 -2.08 -1.25 -3.40
CA ASN A 46 -1.01 -0.94 -4.34
C ASN A 46 -0.38 0.42 -4.02
N GLN A 47 -1.21 1.44 -3.78
CA GLN A 47 -0.74 2.77 -3.40
C GLN A 47 -0.02 2.76 -2.04
N TYR A 48 -0.55 2.01 -1.06
CA TYR A 48 0.10 1.81 0.23
C TYR A 48 1.49 1.21 0.08
N GLY A 49 1.63 0.12 -0.68
CA GLY A 49 2.91 -0.55 -0.92
C GLY A 49 3.92 0.35 -1.63
N GLN A 50 3.48 1.12 -2.64
CA GLN A 50 4.35 2.10 -3.31
C GLN A 50 4.84 3.19 -2.35
N LEU A 51 3.97 3.69 -1.48
CA LEU A 51 4.33 4.74 -0.52
C LEU A 51 5.25 4.20 0.58
N LEU A 52 5.02 2.96 1.04
CA LEU A 52 5.86 2.29 2.02
C LEU A 52 7.27 2.07 1.46
N ALA A 53 7.38 1.53 0.25
CA ALA A 53 8.67 1.33 -0.42
C ALA A 53 9.44 2.65 -0.61
N LYS A 54 8.73 3.75 -0.94
CA LYS A 54 9.33 5.09 -1.02
C LYS A 54 9.87 5.56 0.32
N GLN A 55 9.14 5.30 1.40
CA GLN A 55 9.58 5.65 2.75
C GLN A 55 10.82 4.86 3.16
N GLU A 56 10.80 3.53 2.99
CA GLU A 56 11.95 2.66 3.29
C GLU A 56 13.18 3.05 2.46
N THR A 57 13.00 3.37 1.18
CA THR A 57 14.10 3.85 0.34
C THR A 57 14.64 5.19 0.83
N ALA A 58 13.78 6.13 1.22
CA ALA A 58 14.23 7.42 1.76
C ALA A 58 14.97 7.27 3.10
N GLU A 59 14.53 6.35 3.96
CA GLU A 59 15.19 6.01 5.23
C GLU A 59 16.55 5.34 5.00
N ALA A 60 16.64 4.42 4.02
CA ALA A 60 17.90 3.75 3.65
C ALA A 60 18.93 4.70 2.99
N TRP A 61 18.46 5.74 2.29
CA TRP A 61 19.29 6.77 1.67
C TRP A 61 19.67 7.90 2.64
N ASN A 62 19.82 7.62 3.93
CA ASN A 62 20.29 8.59 4.91
C ASN A 62 21.76 8.96 4.64
N PRO A 63 22.08 10.17 4.13
CA PRO A 63 23.44 10.53 3.69
C PRO A 63 24.46 10.54 4.82
N LYS A 64 24.00 10.54 6.08
CA LYS A 64 24.84 10.47 7.28
C LYS A 64 25.31 9.05 7.61
N GLU A 65 24.67 8.02 7.07
CA GLU A 65 25.01 6.60 7.31
C GLU A 65 25.62 5.92 6.08
N ILE A 66 25.61 6.57 4.91
CA ILE A 66 26.30 6.08 3.72
C ILE A 66 27.81 6.22 3.94
N THR A 67 28.42 5.14 4.43
CA THR A 67 29.87 4.99 4.44
C THR A 67 30.32 4.83 2.99
N LEU A 68 30.81 5.90 2.39
CA LEU A 68 31.49 5.85 1.09
C LEU A 68 32.70 4.91 1.23
N LEU A 69 32.58 3.69 0.71
CA LEU A 69 33.73 2.80 0.54
C LEU A 69 34.74 3.53 -0.35
N LYS A 70 35.90 3.90 0.23
CA LYS A 70 37.02 4.45 -0.53
C LYS A 70 37.44 3.41 -1.56
N GLY A 71 37.10 3.65 -2.82
CA GLY A 71 37.50 2.80 -3.93
C GLY A 71 39.02 2.64 -3.95
N VAL A 72 39.49 1.41 -3.75
CA VAL A 72 40.88 1.05 -4.00
C VAL A 72 41.01 0.89 -5.51
N VAL A 73 41.70 1.83 -6.15
CA VAL A 73 42.14 1.65 -7.54
C VAL A 73 43.24 0.58 -7.53
N LEU A 74 42.93 -0.61 -8.01
CA LEU A 74 43.96 -1.61 -8.32
C LEU A 74 44.79 -1.08 -9.50
N LYS A 75 46.08 -0.86 -9.26
CA LYS A 75 47.09 -0.54 -10.28
C LYS A 75 47.62 -1.82 -10.92
#